data_AF-A0A2G6MYQ5-F1
#
_entry.id   AF-A0A2G6MYQ5-F1
#
_cell.length_a   1.000
_cell.length_b   1.000
_cell.length_c   1.000
_cell.angle_alpha   90.00
_cell.angle_beta   90.00
_cell.angle_gamma   90.00
#
_symmetry.space_group_name_H-M   'P 1'
#
loop_
_entity.id
_entity.type
_entity.pdbx_description
1 polymer ?
#
loop_
_entity_poly.entity_id
_entity_poly.type
_entity_poly.pdbx_seq_one_letter_code
_entity_poly.pdbx_strand_id
1 'polypeptide(L)'
;MVTKYDQRGYLYCVKDIQSQIDHRRIDIKKVGVKTITYPVTVLDKSRKEQKTVASINMFVNLPHQFKGTHMSRFIEILNRFHGRIDIKCFKKILEEMKEKLDAETAHMEIAFPFFLQDYHSVSSLAIKCYDCLMYGSLDSDDDLRLDISVPVSVPISGRVDDLKRNLGIIEKIMVSVRFKRFMWLEDLIDMVEACVKEEASRHDFPGEPMETLLQKLAARFERRQELSWYSLTIESDYRDCRLFTGIRSDESYDPW
;
A
#
# COMPACT_ATOMS: atom_id res chain seq x y z
N MET A 1 -32.20 -7.41 -5.61
CA MET A 1 -33.54 -6.85 -5.32
C MET A 1 -33.71 -6.82 -3.81
N VAL A 2 -33.84 -5.64 -3.21
CA VAL A 2 -34.14 -5.52 -1.78
C VAL A 2 -35.61 -5.12 -1.67
N THR A 3 -36.45 -6.04 -1.22
CA THR A 3 -37.87 -5.80 -1.01
C THR A 3 -38.04 -5.12 0.35
N LYS A 4 -38.46 -3.86 0.38
CA LYS A 4 -38.85 -3.16 1.61
C LYS A 4 -40.36 -2.96 1.62
N TYR A 5 -40.97 -3.22 2.76
CA TYR A 5 -42.39 -2.97 3.03
C TYR A 5 -42.55 -1.58 3.67
N ASP A 6 -43.50 -0.79 3.17
CA ASP A 6 -44.00 0.40 3.85
C ASP A 6 -44.98 0.01 4.97
N GLN A 7 -45.18 0.88 5.96
CA GLN A 7 -46.11 0.70 7.10
C GLN A 7 -47.59 0.51 6.69
N ARG A 8 -47.91 0.65 5.40
CA ARG A 8 -49.23 0.43 4.80
C ARG A 8 -49.34 -0.84 3.93
N GLY A 9 -48.33 -1.70 3.89
CA GLY A 9 -48.41 -3.02 3.23
C GLY A 9 -48.33 -3.01 1.70
N TYR A 10 -47.97 -1.89 1.08
CA TYR A 10 -47.76 -1.83 -0.38
C TYR A 10 -46.35 -2.29 -0.77
N LEU A 11 -46.28 -3.19 -1.76
CA LEU A 11 -45.03 -3.62 -2.39
C LEU A 11 -44.49 -2.47 -3.26
N TYR A 12 -43.45 -1.76 -2.83
CA TYR A 12 -42.77 -0.80 -3.69
C TYR A 12 -41.42 -1.37 -4.13
N CYS A 13 -41.35 -1.80 -5.40
CA CYS A 13 -40.08 -2.12 -6.03
C CYS A 13 -39.38 -0.80 -6.35
N VAL A 14 -38.42 -0.39 -5.50
CA VAL A 14 -37.58 0.78 -5.78
C VAL A 14 -36.80 0.46 -7.04
N LYS A 15 -37.20 1.08 -8.16
CA LYS A 15 -36.54 0.89 -9.44
C LYS A 15 -35.12 1.38 -9.30
N ASP A 16 -34.18 0.54 -9.69
CA ASP A 16 -32.77 0.85 -9.67
C ASP A 16 -32.48 1.95 -10.72
N ILE A 17 -32.38 3.20 -10.28
CA ILE A 17 -32.13 4.37 -11.16
C ILE A 17 -30.67 4.42 -11.61
N GLN A 18 -29.74 3.93 -10.79
CA GLN A 18 -28.30 3.99 -11.06
C GLN A 18 -27.88 2.99 -12.13
N SER A 19 -28.52 1.82 -12.19
CA SER A 19 -28.30 0.83 -13.26
C SER A 19 -29.10 1.12 -14.55
N GLN A 20 -29.64 2.32 -14.72
CA GLN A 20 -30.30 2.72 -15.98
C GLN A 20 -29.29 3.16 -17.04
N ILE A 21 -29.73 3.09 -18.29
CA ILE A 21 -28.96 3.53 -19.45
C ILE A 21 -28.68 5.04 -19.38
N ASP A 22 -27.42 5.43 -19.42
CA ASP A 22 -27.02 6.83 -19.55
C ASP A 22 -26.92 7.23 -21.03
N HIS A 23 -27.63 8.30 -21.40
CA HIS A 23 -27.71 8.79 -22.77
C HIS A 23 -26.67 9.88 -23.06
N ARG A 24 -25.90 10.32 -22.05
CA ARG A 24 -24.94 11.44 -22.15
C ARG A 24 -23.62 11.07 -22.83
N ARG A 25 -23.31 9.78 -22.94
CA ARG A 25 -22.07 9.25 -23.57
C ARG A 25 -20.78 9.85 -22.99
N ILE A 26 -20.73 10.06 -21.67
CA ILE A 26 -19.51 10.49 -20.97
C ILE A 26 -19.07 9.34 -20.07
N ASP A 27 -17.88 8.80 -20.33
CA ASP A 27 -17.30 7.76 -19.48
C ASP A 27 -16.81 8.36 -18.16
N ILE A 28 -17.16 7.71 -17.04
CA ILE A 28 -16.61 8.06 -15.74
C ILE A 28 -15.36 7.22 -15.52
N LYS A 29 -14.20 7.88 -15.50
CA LYS A 29 -12.90 7.21 -15.34
C LYS A 29 -12.79 6.40 -14.05
N LYS A 30 -13.26 6.96 -12.92
CA LYS A 30 -13.29 6.28 -11.62
C LYS A 30 -14.51 6.68 -10.81
N VAL A 31 -15.26 5.69 -10.35
CA VAL A 31 -16.36 5.86 -9.40
C VAL A 31 -16.27 4.78 -8.32
N GLY A 32 -16.59 5.15 -7.09
CA GLY A 32 -16.63 4.20 -5.99
C GLY A 32 -16.62 4.90 -4.64
N VAL A 33 -15.95 4.28 -3.69
CA VAL A 33 -15.99 4.62 -2.27
C VAL A 33 -14.58 4.83 -1.75
N LYS A 34 -14.41 5.83 -0.89
CA LYS A 34 -13.11 6.24 -0.34
C LYS A 34 -13.19 6.29 1.18
N THR A 35 -12.07 6.00 1.83
CA THR A 35 -11.88 6.12 3.29
C THR A 35 -12.88 5.26 4.07
N ILE A 36 -13.10 4.02 3.62
CA ILE A 36 -13.88 3.06 4.39
C ILE A 36 -12.99 2.49 5.49
N THR A 37 -13.31 2.75 6.74
CA THR A 37 -12.67 2.10 7.88
C THR A 37 -13.25 0.71 8.07
N TYR A 38 -12.40 -0.33 7.98
CA TYR A 38 -12.85 -1.71 8.03
C TYR A 38 -11.86 -2.59 8.81
N PRO A 39 -12.33 -3.54 9.65
CA PRO A 39 -11.44 -4.47 10.36
C PRO A 39 -10.84 -5.47 9.39
N VAL A 40 -9.53 -5.69 9.51
CA VAL A 40 -8.79 -6.59 8.63
C VAL A 40 -7.89 -7.54 9.41
N THR A 41 -7.61 -8.69 8.83
CA THR A 41 -6.70 -9.72 9.36
C THR A 41 -5.59 -9.92 8.35
N VAL A 42 -4.36 -9.62 8.77
CA VAL A 42 -3.12 -9.73 7.99
C VAL A 42 -2.37 -10.97 8.45
N LEU A 43 -1.74 -11.70 7.53
CA LEU A 43 -0.94 -12.87 7.88
C LEU A 43 0.42 -12.43 8.44
N ASP A 44 0.81 -13.07 9.55
CA ASP A 44 2.10 -12.86 10.24
C ASP A 44 2.88 -14.18 10.24
N LYS A 45 4.13 -14.15 9.77
CA LYS A 45 5.06 -15.28 9.67
C LYS A 45 5.29 -15.98 11.02
N SER A 46 5.25 -15.22 12.11
CA SER A 46 5.55 -15.65 13.48
C SER A 46 4.30 -15.85 14.35
N ARG A 47 3.17 -15.20 14.04
CA ARG A 47 1.95 -15.21 14.89
C ARG A 47 0.65 -15.65 14.19
N LYS A 48 0.73 -16.35 13.06
CA LYS A 48 -0.39 -16.89 12.24
C LYS A 48 -1.31 -15.82 11.65
N GLU A 49 -1.84 -14.87 12.43
CA GLU A 49 -2.77 -13.81 12.02
C GLU A 49 -2.68 -12.59 12.96
N GLN A 50 -2.62 -11.38 12.41
CA GLN A 50 -2.71 -10.09 13.12
C GLN A 50 -3.99 -9.37 12.72
N LYS A 51 -4.82 -9.01 13.71
CA LYS A 51 -6.03 -8.20 13.48
C LYS A 51 -5.69 -6.71 13.62
N THR A 52 -6.06 -5.93 12.61
CA THR A 52 -5.82 -4.48 12.56
C THR A 52 -7.02 -3.77 11.92
N VAL A 53 -6.98 -2.44 11.86
CA VAL A 53 -8.01 -1.62 11.20
C VAL A 53 -7.39 -1.00 9.96
N ALA A 54 -8.05 -1.16 8.81
CA ALA A 54 -7.60 -0.59 7.55
C ALA A 54 -8.49 0.55 7.07
N SER A 55 -7.90 1.46 6.30
CA SER A 55 -8.62 2.39 5.44
C SER A 55 -8.61 1.86 4.02
N ILE A 56 -9.80 1.64 3.46
CA ILE A 56 -9.99 1.03 2.16
C ILE A 56 -10.57 2.04 1.18
N ASN A 57 -9.96 2.13 -0.01
CA ASN A 57 -10.52 2.83 -1.16
C ASN A 57 -10.81 1.80 -2.26
N MET A 58 -11.96 1.91 -2.92
CA MET A 58 -12.36 1.00 -3.98
C MET A 58 -12.99 1.80 -5.11
N PHE A 59 -12.54 1.55 -6.34
CA PHE A 59 -13.01 2.26 -7.53
C PHE A 59 -13.17 1.28 -8.69
N VAL A 60 -14.09 1.59 -9.60
CA VAL A 60 -14.21 0.94 -10.90
C VAL A 60 -14.38 2.00 -11.98
N ASN A 61 -14.07 1.66 -13.22
CA ASN A 61 -14.57 2.46 -14.34
C ASN A 61 -16.07 2.21 -14.52
N LEU A 62 -16.80 3.24 -14.95
CA LEU A 62 -18.22 3.09 -15.27
C LEU A 62 -18.39 3.28 -16.78
N PRO A 63 -18.75 2.22 -17.51
CA PRO A 63 -19.10 2.35 -18.92
C PRO A 63 -20.25 3.35 -19.09
N HIS A 64 -20.17 4.19 -20.14
CA HIS A 64 -21.20 5.18 -20.51
C HIS A 64 -22.65 4.67 -20.58
N GLN A 65 -22.88 3.35 -20.59
CA GLN A 65 -24.22 2.76 -20.59
C GLN A 65 -24.88 2.73 -19.20
N PHE A 66 -24.22 3.21 -18.13
CA PHE A 66 -24.79 3.23 -16.77
C PHE A 66 -24.85 4.65 -16.20
N LYS A 67 -25.99 5.00 -15.58
CA LYS A 67 -26.17 6.31 -14.90
C LYS A 67 -25.40 6.42 -13.59
N GLY A 68 -25.01 5.31 -12.97
CA GLY A 68 -24.21 5.27 -11.74
C GLY A 68 -23.91 3.84 -11.25
N THR A 69 -22.92 3.70 -10.36
CA THR A 69 -22.68 2.45 -9.61
C THR A 69 -23.42 2.47 -8.29
N HIS A 70 -23.90 1.30 -7.85
CA HIS A 70 -24.48 1.17 -6.51
C HIS A 70 -23.36 1.17 -5.50
N MET A 71 -23.21 2.28 -4.79
CA MET A 71 -22.19 2.44 -3.78
C MET A 71 -22.26 1.36 -2.68
N SER A 72 -23.46 0.84 -2.38
CA SER A 72 -23.63 -0.25 -1.41
C SER A 72 -23.01 -1.57 -1.88
N ARG A 73 -22.90 -1.82 -3.19
CA ARG A 73 -22.32 -3.06 -3.73
C ARG A 73 -20.85 -3.22 -3.34
N PHE A 74 -20.09 -2.12 -3.25
CA PHE A 74 -18.71 -2.18 -2.76
C PHE A 74 -18.63 -2.70 -1.33
N ILE A 75 -19.51 -2.23 -0.44
CA ILE A 75 -19.57 -2.68 0.95
C ILE A 75 -20.07 -4.13 1.04
N GLU A 76 -21.05 -4.51 0.22
CA GLU A 76 -21.54 -5.89 0.13
C GLU A 76 -20.43 -6.87 -0.27
N ILE A 77 -19.61 -6.52 -1.25
CA ILE A 77 -18.45 -7.31 -1.68
C ILE A 77 -17.46 -7.42 -0.52
N LEU A 78 -17.06 -6.30 0.09
CA LEU A 78 -16.11 -6.28 1.19
C LEU A 78 -16.55 -7.17 2.38
N ASN A 79 -17.85 -7.14 2.71
CA ASN A 79 -18.42 -7.94 3.81
C ASN A 79 -18.33 -9.46 3.55
N ARG A 80 -18.36 -9.93 2.29
CA ARG A 80 -18.24 -11.37 1.97
C ARG A 80 -16.89 -11.94 2.35
N PHE A 81 -15.83 -11.14 2.29
CA PHE A 81 -14.47 -11.56 2.63
C PHE A 81 -14.15 -11.47 4.13
N HIS A 82 -15.09 -11.02 4.96
CA HIS A 82 -15.00 -11.00 6.44
C HIS A 82 -13.70 -10.36 6.99
N GLY A 83 -13.09 -9.44 6.23
CA GLY A 83 -11.86 -8.77 6.63
C GLY A 83 -10.59 -9.62 6.55
N ARG A 84 -10.60 -10.82 5.97
CA ARG A 84 -9.34 -11.55 5.72
C ARG A 84 -8.65 -10.97 4.49
N ILE A 85 -7.56 -10.24 4.70
CA ILE A 85 -6.77 -9.64 3.62
C ILE A 85 -5.47 -10.42 3.48
N ASP A 86 -5.52 -11.41 2.59
CA ASP A 86 -4.36 -12.03 1.97
C ASP A 86 -4.23 -11.48 0.53
N ILE A 87 -3.02 -11.51 -0.04
CA ILE A 87 -2.76 -11.21 -1.46
C ILE A 87 -3.73 -12.00 -2.36
N LYS A 88 -4.01 -13.25 -2.01
CA LYS A 88 -4.99 -14.10 -2.74
C LYS A 88 -6.42 -13.59 -2.62
N CYS A 89 -6.79 -13.02 -1.48
CA CYS A 89 -8.11 -12.41 -1.29
C CYS A 89 -8.22 -11.08 -2.03
N PHE A 90 -7.13 -10.32 -2.10
CA PHE A 90 -7.07 -9.03 -2.80
C PHE A 90 -7.48 -9.17 -4.27
N LYS A 91 -6.88 -10.12 -5.00
CA LYS A 91 -7.21 -10.39 -6.40
C LYS A 91 -8.68 -10.79 -6.58
N LYS A 92 -9.19 -11.68 -5.71
CA LYS A 92 -10.59 -12.11 -5.74
C LYS A 92 -11.58 -10.98 -5.50
N ILE A 93 -11.25 -10.03 -4.62
CA ILE A 93 -12.09 -8.84 -4.38
C ILE A 93 -12.15 -7.99 -5.65
N LEU A 94 -11.01 -7.75 -6.32
CA LEU A 94 -10.98 -7.02 -7.60
C LEU A 94 -11.79 -7.71 -8.69
N GLU A 95 -11.66 -9.04 -8.82
CA GLU A 95 -12.44 -9.85 -9.76
C GLU A 95 -13.96 -9.74 -9.47
N GLU A 96 -14.36 -9.88 -8.21
CA GLU A 96 -15.77 -9.76 -7.81
C GLU A 96 -16.30 -8.34 -8.00
N MET A 97 -15.47 -7.31 -7.77
CA MET A 97 -15.81 -5.92 -8.09
C MET A 97 -16.07 -5.73 -9.59
N LYS A 98 -15.17 -6.21 -10.44
CA LYS A 98 -15.28 -6.10 -11.91
C LYS A 98 -16.56 -6.79 -12.42
N GLU A 99 -16.84 -8.00 -11.92
CA GLU A 99 -18.03 -8.78 -12.31
C GLU A 99 -19.34 -8.18 -11.77
N LYS A 100 -19.41 -7.82 -10.48
CA LYS A 100 -20.65 -7.33 -9.84
C LYS A 100 -21.05 -5.92 -10.26
N LEU A 101 -20.07 -5.11 -10.66
CA LEU A 101 -20.29 -3.72 -11.05
C LEU A 101 -20.29 -3.53 -12.58
N ASP A 102 -20.13 -4.61 -13.35
CA ASP A 102 -20.09 -4.62 -14.82
C ASP A 102 -19.11 -3.57 -15.37
N ALA A 103 -17.88 -3.64 -14.86
CA ALA A 103 -16.79 -2.71 -15.14
C ALA A 103 -15.69 -3.40 -15.95
N GLU A 104 -14.91 -2.62 -16.70
CA GLU A 104 -13.73 -3.15 -17.41
C GLU A 104 -12.49 -3.12 -16.50
N THR A 105 -12.42 -2.17 -15.58
CA THR A 105 -11.30 -1.99 -14.66
C THR A 105 -11.77 -1.85 -13.21
N ALA A 106 -11.01 -2.44 -12.29
CA ALA A 106 -11.22 -2.33 -10.86
C ALA A 106 -9.92 -1.92 -10.18
N HIS A 107 -10.03 -1.03 -9.19
CA HIS A 107 -8.92 -0.56 -8.37
C HIS A 107 -9.28 -0.66 -6.91
N MET A 108 -8.34 -1.09 -6.08
CA MET A 108 -8.49 -1.15 -4.65
C MET A 108 -7.20 -0.72 -3.96
N GLU A 109 -7.35 -0.02 -2.86
CA GLU A 109 -6.27 0.44 -1.99
C GLU A 109 -6.61 0.08 -0.56
N ILE A 110 -5.67 -0.50 0.17
CA ILE A 110 -5.86 -0.91 1.56
C ILE A 110 -4.66 -0.43 2.35
N ALA A 111 -4.86 0.62 3.14
CA ALA A 111 -3.87 1.15 4.07
C ALA A 111 -4.10 0.57 5.46
N PHE A 112 -3.09 0.00 6.09
CA PHE A 112 -3.18 -0.58 7.42
C PHE A 112 -1.84 -0.47 8.17
N PRO A 113 -1.88 -0.30 9.51
CA PRO A 113 -0.68 -0.42 10.32
C PRO A 113 -0.36 -1.90 10.56
N PHE A 114 0.92 -2.23 10.44
CA PHE A 114 1.49 -3.55 10.68
C PHE A 114 2.47 -3.48 11.85
N PHE A 115 2.37 -4.42 12.79
CA PHE A 115 3.18 -4.40 14.01
C PHE A 115 4.14 -5.58 14.06
N LEU A 116 5.43 -5.29 14.25
CA LEU A 116 6.46 -6.30 14.49
C LEU A 116 7.19 -6.07 15.81
N GLN A 117 7.60 -7.18 16.42
CA GLN A 117 8.48 -7.16 17.58
C GLN A 117 9.88 -6.74 17.13
N ASP A 118 10.44 -5.73 17.78
CA ASP A 118 11.79 -5.26 17.49
C ASP A 118 12.82 -6.10 18.24
N TYR A 119 13.31 -7.16 17.58
CA TYR A 119 14.33 -8.04 18.14
C TYR A 119 15.72 -7.39 18.29
N HIS A 120 15.90 -6.18 17.77
CA HIS A 120 17.16 -5.45 17.84
C HIS A 120 17.18 -4.36 18.90
N SER A 121 16.04 -4.09 19.55
CA SER A 121 15.98 -3.18 20.68
C SER A 121 16.61 -3.82 21.92
N VAL A 122 17.16 -2.97 22.80
CA VAL A 122 17.63 -3.39 24.13
C VAL A 122 16.50 -3.99 24.95
N SER A 123 15.25 -3.58 24.68
CA SER A 123 14.04 -4.14 25.29
C SER A 123 13.43 -5.21 24.40
N SER A 124 13.35 -6.45 24.91
CA SER A 124 12.70 -7.56 24.23
C SER A 124 11.18 -7.39 24.07
N LEU A 125 10.59 -6.34 24.63
CA LEU A 125 9.15 -6.03 24.56
C LEU A 125 8.83 -4.89 23.59
N ALA A 126 9.82 -4.33 22.91
CA ALA A 126 9.60 -3.25 21.96
C ALA A 126 8.81 -3.75 20.74
N ILE A 127 7.76 -3.01 20.37
CA ILE A 127 6.96 -3.25 19.17
C ILE A 127 7.07 -2.00 18.30
N LYS A 128 7.32 -2.20 17.01
CA LYS A 128 7.33 -1.13 16.01
C LYS A 128 6.09 -1.23 15.12
N CYS A 129 5.61 -0.06 14.72
CA CYS A 129 4.51 0.10 13.78
C CYS A 129 5.07 0.50 12.42
N TYR A 130 4.60 -0.14 11.36
CA TYR A 130 4.94 0.13 9.97
C TYR A 130 3.64 0.43 9.23
N ASP A 131 3.60 1.55 8.50
CA ASP A 131 2.44 1.87 7.69
C ASP A 131 2.55 1.14 6.35
N CYS A 132 1.56 0.30 6.04
CA CYS A 132 1.51 -0.46 4.82
C CYS A 132 0.34 0.00 3.95
N LEU A 133 0.56 0.05 2.65
CA LEU A 133 -0.45 0.34 1.64
C LEU A 133 -0.35 -0.71 0.54
N MET A 134 -1.40 -1.51 0.40
CA MET A 134 -1.56 -2.40 -0.75
C MET A 134 -2.39 -1.70 -1.79
N TYR A 135 -1.82 -1.51 -2.98
CA TYR A 135 -2.51 -1.05 -4.17
C TYR A 135 -2.66 -2.24 -5.12
N GLY A 136 -3.85 -2.43 -5.67
CA GLY A 136 -3.99 -3.32 -6.80
C GLY A 136 -5.03 -2.85 -7.80
N SER A 137 -4.75 -3.18 -9.05
CA SER A 137 -5.59 -2.89 -10.19
C SER A 137 -5.75 -4.11 -11.06
N LEU A 138 -6.97 -4.30 -11.53
CA LEU A 138 -7.33 -5.36 -12.46
C LEU A 138 -7.94 -4.72 -13.70
N ASP A 139 -7.19 -4.74 -14.81
CA ASP A 139 -7.64 -4.36 -16.15
C ASP A 139 -7.53 -5.57 -17.11
N SER A 140 -6.61 -5.54 -18.07
CA SER A 140 -6.19 -6.69 -18.87
C SER A 140 -5.29 -7.63 -18.08
N ASP A 141 -4.38 -7.04 -17.30
CA ASP A 141 -3.42 -7.71 -16.44
C ASP A 141 -3.65 -7.31 -14.99
N ASP A 142 -3.29 -8.19 -14.06
CA ASP A 142 -3.28 -7.86 -12.64
C ASP A 142 -1.98 -7.18 -12.26
N ASP A 143 -2.10 -5.99 -11.65
CA ASP A 143 -0.99 -5.28 -11.05
C ASP A 143 -1.24 -5.15 -9.55
N LEU A 144 -0.25 -5.58 -8.77
CA LEU A 144 -0.26 -5.51 -7.32
C LEU A 144 1.06 -4.89 -6.85
N ARG A 145 0.92 -3.77 -6.13
CA ARG A 145 2.01 -3.02 -5.54
C ARG A 145 1.82 -2.92 -4.03
N LEU A 146 2.91 -3.12 -3.31
CA LEU A 146 2.96 -2.95 -1.86
C LEU A 146 3.89 -1.80 -1.51
N ASP A 147 3.38 -0.84 -0.75
CA ASP A 147 4.11 0.31 -0.24
C ASP A 147 4.24 0.19 1.29
N ILE A 148 5.43 0.38 1.82
CA ILE A 148 5.74 0.26 3.25
C ILE A 148 6.54 1.47 3.68
N SER A 149 6.07 2.13 4.74
CA SER A 149 6.82 3.18 5.43
C SER A 149 7.56 2.57 6.61
N VAL A 150 8.89 2.51 6.51
CA VAL A 150 9.78 2.04 7.57
C VAL A 150 10.27 3.25 8.35
N PRO A 151 9.78 3.49 9.59
CA PRO A 151 10.28 4.59 10.41
C PRO A 151 11.71 4.29 10.85
N VAL A 152 12.60 5.25 10.66
CA VAL A 152 14.01 5.17 11.03
C VAL A 152 14.40 6.42 11.79
N SER A 153 15.50 6.35 12.53
CA SER A 153 16.00 7.50 13.30
C SER A 153 17.52 7.44 13.32
N VAL A 154 18.11 7.62 12.14
CA VAL A 154 19.57 7.59 11.97
C VAL A 154 20.07 9.00 11.72
N PRO A 155 21.02 9.51 12.53
CA PRO A 155 21.58 10.83 12.33
C PRO A 155 22.40 10.86 11.04
N ILE A 156 22.22 11.91 10.26
CA ILE A 156 23.00 12.17 9.06
C ILE A 156 24.26 12.93 9.48
N SER A 157 25.39 12.24 9.61
CA SER A 157 26.69 12.89 9.82
C SER A 157 27.45 12.96 8.49
N GLY A 158 27.69 14.16 7.98
CA GLY A 158 28.58 14.39 6.84
C GLY A 158 29.96 14.86 7.28
N ARG A 159 30.98 14.59 6.45
CA ARG A 159 32.31 15.19 6.55
C ARG A 159 32.47 16.28 5.49
N VAL A 160 32.65 17.52 5.92
CA VAL A 160 33.29 18.58 5.12
C VAL A 160 34.22 19.30 6.10
N ASP A 161 35.52 19.34 5.78
CA ASP A 161 36.63 20.00 6.50
C ASP A 161 36.41 20.31 8.00
N ASP A 162 37.06 19.50 8.86
CA ASP A 162 37.28 19.66 10.31
C ASP A 162 36.06 19.94 11.22
N LEU A 163 34.83 20.04 10.70
CA LEU A 163 33.62 20.20 11.51
C LEU A 163 32.54 19.19 11.12
N LYS A 164 32.20 18.29 12.06
CA LYS A 164 30.98 17.48 11.96
C LYS A 164 29.77 18.41 11.98
N ARG A 165 29.14 18.66 10.83
CA ARG A 165 27.79 19.25 10.78
C ARG A 165 26.76 18.13 10.89
N ASN A 166 25.81 18.29 11.80
CA ASN A 166 24.57 17.50 11.79
C ASN A 166 23.77 17.94 10.55
N LEU A 167 23.62 17.02 9.59
CA LEU A 167 22.92 17.24 8.32
C LEU A 167 21.45 16.79 8.37
N GLY A 168 20.91 16.50 9.56
CA GLY A 168 19.53 16.09 9.75
C GLY A 168 19.40 14.67 10.32
N ILE A 169 18.17 14.16 10.33
CA ILE A 169 17.83 12.79 10.74
C ILE A 169 17.05 12.14 9.59
N ILE A 170 17.43 10.91 9.22
CA ILE A 170 16.57 10.11 8.35
C ILE A 170 15.38 9.66 9.18
N GLU A 171 14.18 10.07 8.78
CA GLU A 171 12.94 9.83 9.52
C GLU A 171 12.20 8.60 9.01
N LYS A 172 12.18 8.41 7.69
CA LYS A 172 11.45 7.29 7.09
C LYS A 172 12.04 6.85 5.76
N ILE A 173 11.91 5.55 5.50
CA ILE A 173 12.24 4.93 4.23
C ILE A 173 10.94 4.35 3.67
N MET A 174 10.49 4.90 2.55
CA MET A 174 9.36 4.40 1.80
C MET A 174 9.84 3.36 0.81
N VAL A 175 9.27 2.18 0.89
CA VAL A 175 9.62 1.02 0.06
C VAL A 175 8.40 0.59 -0.71
N SER A 176 8.46 0.72 -2.02
CA SER A 176 7.42 0.29 -2.96
C SER A 176 7.93 -0.89 -3.75
N VAL A 177 7.17 -1.97 -3.81
CA VAL A 177 7.57 -3.21 -4.51
C VAL A 177 6.42 -3.83 -5.29
N ARG A 178 6.78 -4.47 -6.40
CA ARG A 178 5.93 -5.42 -7.12
C ARG A 178 6.58 -6.81 -7.05
N PHE A 179 5.77 -7.83 -6.79
CA PHE A 179 6.25 -9.19 -6.54
C PHE A 179 6.06 -10.09 -7.78
N LYS A 180 7.10 -10.84 -8.13
CA LYS A 180 6.99 -12.03 -9.02
C LYS A 180 6.59 -13.27 -8.23
N ARG A 181 7.06 -13.37 -6.99
CA ARG A 181 6.80 -14.49 -6.08
C ARG A 181 6.48 -13.94 -4.70
N PHE A 182 5.68 -14.70 -3.95
CA PHE A 182 5.31 -14.34 -2.60
C PHE A 182 6.55 -14.11 -1.72
N MET A 183 6.56 -12.99 -1.00
CA MET A 183 7.56 -12.62 0.00
C MET A 183 6.82 -12.04 1.21
N TRP A 184 7.28 -12.39 2.41
CA TRP A 184 6.71 -11.90 3.66
C TRP A 184 7.07 -10.42 3.86
N LEU A 185 6.14 -9.66 4.42
CA LEU A 185 6.34 -8.25 4.77
C LEU A 185 7.49 -8.09 5.79
N GLU A 186 7.57 -9.04 6.72
CA GLU A 186 8.63 -9.16 7.73
C GLU A 186 10.00 -9.28 7.09
N ASP A 187 10.15 -10.13 6.08
CA ASP A 187 11.43 -10.33 5.40
C ASP A 187 11.87 -9.05 4.65
N LEU A 188 10.92 -8.26 4.15
CA LEU A 188 11.21 -6.98 3.51
C LEU A 188 11.62 -5.91 4.53
N ILE A 189 10.87 -5.79 5.64
CA ILE A 189 11.15 -4.85 6.72
C ILE A 189 12.51 -5.15 7.36
N ASP A 190 12.75 -6.42 7.71
CA ASP A 190 14.01 -6.87 8.32
C ASP A 190 15.21 -6.56 7.41
N MET A 191 15.06 -6.74 6.10
CA MET A 191 16.12 -6.42 5.13
C MET A 191 16.47 -4.93 5.14
N VAL A 192 15.45 -4.05 5.20
CA VAL A 192 15.63 -2.59 5.24
C VAL A 192 16.27 -2.19 6.57
N GLU A 193 15.71 -2.65 7.69
CA GLU A 193 16.24 -2.34 9.03
C GLU A 193 17.68 -2.84 9.22
N ALA A 194 18.00 -4.03 8.73
CA ALA A 194 19.35 -4.58 8.80
C ALA A 194 20.35 -3.73 8.01
N CYS A 195 19.95 -3.20 6.85
CA CYS A 195 20.78 -2.29 6.05
C CYS A 195 21.03 -0.99 6.82
N VAL A 196 19.98 -0.40 7.35
CA VAL A 196 20.04 0.85 8.11
C VAL A 196 20.93 0.71 9.36
N LYS A 197 20.81 -0.40 10.11
CA LYS A 197 21.63 -0.67 11.30
C LYS A 197 23.10 -0.87 10.97
N GLU A 198 23.39 -1.61 9.90
CA GLU A 198 24.76 -1.83 9.44
C GLU A 198 25.44 -0.51 9.06
N GLU A 199 24.72 0.38 8.37
CA GLU A 199 25.22 1.70 8.01
C GLU A 199 25.36 2.62 9.23
N ALA A 200 24.37 2.65 10.13
CA ALA A 200 24.43 3.45 11.34
C ALA A 200 25.61 3.07 12.25
N SER A 201 26.03 1.80 12.22
CA SER A 201 27.17 1.31 13.01
C SER A 201 28.52 1.77 12.45
N ARG A 202 28.61 2.09 11.15
CA ARG A 202 29.84 2.56 10.52
C ARG A 202 30.06 4.03 10.89
N HIS A 203 30.99 4.28 11.80
CA HIS A 203 31.30 5.62 12.31
C HIS A 203 31.95 6.57 11.28
N ASP A 204 32.20 6.09 10.05
CA ASP A 204 32.80 6.86 8.97
C ASP A 204 31.95 6.72 7.71
N PHE A 205 31.23 7.79 7.35
CA PHE A 205 30.49 7.91 6.10
C PHE A 205 31.36 8.70 5.10
N PRO A 206 32.05 8.04 4.15
CA PRO A 206 32.66 8.74 3.03
C PRO A 206 31.56 9.12 2.02
N GLY A 207 31.20 10.40 1.92
CA GLY A 207 30.31 10.94 0.89
C GLY A 207 28.92 11.37 1.37
N GLU A 208 27.93 11.37 0.47
CA GLU A 208 26.53 11.67 0.77
C GLU A 208 25.87 10.46 1.45
N PRO A 209 25.53 10.55 2.76
CA PRO A 209 25.06 9.40 3.55
C PRO A 209 23.72 8.85 3.08
N MET A 210 22.83 9.69 2.55
CA MET A 210 21.53 9.24 2.01
C MET A 210 21.70 8.47 0.70
N GLU A 211 22.55 8.96 -0.21
CA GLU A 211 22.81 8.28 -1.48
C GLU A 211 23.49 6.92 -1.25
N THR A 212 24.48 6.86 -0.35
CA THR A 212 25.18 5.61 -0.02
C THR A 212 24.22 4.57 0.55
N LEU A 213 23.33 4.97 1.46
CA LEU A 213 22.31 4.09 2.02
C LEU A 213 21.34 3.60 0.93
N LEU A 214 20.89 4.52 0.07
CA LEU A 214 19.98 4.22 -1.03
C LEU A 214 20.59 3.21 -2.02
N GLN A 215 21.85 3.40 -2.41
CA GLN A 215 22.59 2.49 -3.30
C GLN A 215 22.76 1.11 -2.70
N LYS A 216 23.03 1.02 -1.39
CA LYS A 216 23.14 -0.28 -0.69
C LYS A 216 21.81 -1.00 -0.57
N LEU A 217 20.73 -0.26 -0.30
CA LEU A 217 19.38 -0.82 -0.33
C LEU A 217 19.05 -1.31 -1.74
N ALA A 218 19.25 -0.49 -2.77
CA ALA A 218 19.04 -0.88 -4.16
C ALA A 218 19.79 -2.18 -4.53
N ALA A 219 21.08 -2.27 -4.20
CA ALA A 219 21.89 -3.46 -4.44
C ALA A 219 21.37 -4.72 -3.71
N ARG A 220 20.69 -4.58 -2.56
CA ARG A 220 20.03 -5.71 -1.87
C ARG A 220 18.74 -6.11 -2.56
N PHE A 221 17.95 -5.14 -3.02
CA PHE A 221 16.68 -5.39 -3.73
C PHE A 221 16.93 -6.00 -5.12
N GLU A 222 17.95 -5.55 -5.86
CA GLU A 222 18.31 -6.10 -7.18
C GLU A 222 18.71 -7.58 -7.15
N ARG A 223 19.31 -8.03 -6.05
CA ARG A 223 19.70 -9.44 -5.88
C ARG A 223 18.51 -10.37 -5.65
N ARG A 224 17.30 -9.83 -5.43
CA ARG A 224 16.10 -10.62 -5.16
C ARG A 224 15.39 -10.96 -6.46
N GLN A 225 15.27 -12.26 -6.71
CA GLN A 225 14.51 -12.79 -7.85
C GLN A 225 13.00 -12.74 -7.61
N GLU A 226 12.59 -12.55 -6.36
CA GLU A 226 11.20 -12.46 -5.92
C GLU A 226 10.52 -11.16 -6.36
N LEU A 227 11.29 -10.12 -6.67
CA LEU A 227 10.78 -8.80 -7.06
C LEU A 227 10.79 -8.64 -8.59
N SER A 228 9.72 -8.07 -9.15
CA SER A 228 9.71 -7.59 -10.53
C SER A 228 10.19 -6.16 -10.63
N TRP A 229 9.85 -5.35 -9.63
CA TRP A 229 10.14 -3.93 -9.59
C TRP A 229 10.20 -3.43 -8.15
N TYR A 230 10.98 -2.38 -7.93
CA TYR A 230 11.03 -1.66 -6.67
C TYR A 230 11.22 -0.14 -6.88
N SER A 231 10.74 0.64 -5.92
CA SER A 231 11.09 2.05 -5.74
C SER A 231 11.36 2.30 -4.26
N LEU A 232 12.48 2.93 -3.98
CA LEU A 232 12.92 3.27 -2.63
C LEU A 232 13.01 4.78 -2.56
N THR A 233 12.40 5.38 -1.53
CA THR A 233 12.49 6.81 -1.26
C THR A 233 12.86 7.02 0.20
N ILE A 234 13.89 7.82 0.45
CA ILE A 234 14.34 8.19 1.79
C ILE A 234 13.88 9.62 2.03
N GLU A 235 13.20 9.84 3.16
CA GLU A 235 12.85 11.18 3.66
C GLU A 235 13.67 11.48 4.91
N SER A 236 14.25 12.67 4.93
CA SER A 236 14.98 13.21 6.08
C SER A 236 14.51 14.61 6.44
N ASP A 237 14.62 14.93 7.72
CA ASP A 237 14.39 16.27 8.24
C ASP A 237 15.72 17.03 8.36
N TYR A 238 15.74 18.25 7.83
CA TYR A 238 16.86 19.17 7.95
C TYR A 238 16.38 20.63 8.06
N ARG A 239 16.55 21.23 9.24
CA ARG A 239 16.34 22.68 9.48
C ARG A 239 15.01 23.20 8.91
N ASP A 240 13.90 22.59 9.32
CA ASP A 240 12.53 22.90 8.89
C ASP A 240 12.23 22.60 7.40
N CYS A 241 13.15 21.93 6.71
CA CYS A 241 12.96 21.40 5.35
C CYS A 241 12.96 19.87 5.37
N ARG A 242 12.15 19.27 4.49
CA ARG A 242 12.20 17.83 4.20
C ARG A 242 12.99 17.58 2.92
N LEU A 243 13.97 16.69 3.00
CA LEU A 243 14.75 16.25 1.86
C LEU A 243 14.29 14.86 1.44
N PHE A 244 14.24 14.65 0.12
CA PHE A 244 13.81 13.40 -0.49
C PHE A 244 14.88 12.94 -1.47
N THR A 245 15.26 11.68 -1.40
CA THR A 245 16.03 11.02 -2.46
C THR A 245 15.42 9.66 -2.76
N GLY A 246 15.41 9.26 -4.02
CA GLY A 246 14.80 8.00 -4.40
C GLY A 246 15.45 7.36 -5.61
N ILE A 247 15.39 6.04 -5.63
CA ILE A 247 15.85 5.21 -6.74
C ILE A 247 14.72 4.24 -7.08
N ARG A 248 14.53 4.00 -8.36
CA ARG A 248 13.58 3.02 -8.87
C ARG A 248 14.33 2.06 -9.77
N SER A 249 13.99 0.77 -9.73
CA SER A 249 14.43 -0.15 -10.78
C SER A 249 13.89 0.33 -12.11
N ASP A 250 14.68 0.17 -13.16
CA ASP A 250 14.23 0.49 -14.51
C ASP A 250 12.97 -0.31 -14.83
N GLU A 251 11.90 0.41 -15.14
CA GLU A 251 10.61 -0.19 -15.43
C GLU A 251 10.33 0.07 -16.91
N SER A 252 10.31 -0.99 -17.71
CA SER A 252 9.60 -0.99 -18.99
C SER A 252 8.09 -1.02 -18.73
N TYR A 253 7.55 -0.02 -18.02
CA TYR A 253 6.12 0.28 -17.94
C TYR A 253 5.88 1.67 -17.29
N ASP A 254 5.02 2.45 -17.92
CA ASP A 254 4.69 3.84 -17.61
C ASP A 254 3.67 3.91 -16.45
N PRO A 255 3.91 4.67 -15.37
CA PRO A 255 2.91 4.90 -14.35
C PRO A 255 1.94 5.97 -14.85
N TRP A 256 0.74 5.55 -15.27
CA TRP A 256 -0.39 6.45 -15.50
C TRP A 256 -0.57 7.46 -14.36
#